data_AF-A0A925H4K2-F1
#
_entry.id   AF-A0A925H4K2-F1
#
_cell.length_a   1.000
_cell.length_b   1.000
_cell.length_c   1.000
_cell.angle_alpha   90.00
_cell.angle_beta   90.00
_cell.angle_gamma   90.00
#
_symmetry.space_group_name_H-M   'P 1'
#
loop_
_entity.id
_entity.type
_entity.pdbx_description
1 polymer ?
#
loop_
_entity_poly.entity_id
_entity_poly.type
_entity_poly.pdbx_seq_one_letter_code
_entity_poly.pdbx_strand_id
1 'polypeptide(L)'
;MFYTRILLALNHVALRGDLANAYQRHRRIESLFPECKRSEAGALFRWEQSTVFVQSVIEPRFDLWPKGYALEIQTKTIDLASRLQVGQSLAFRLLADANKQSTRNENGKSRRFQRDCEELPTWLTDRLTDVAEVVELVTRGDAPLNITRQSQSWKVLPTSFAGQLRLLEPARFMEVVAQGFGRSRAYGCGLMQIARVEVAS
;
A
#
# COMPACT_ATOMS: atom_id res chain seq x y z
N MET A 1 16.03 -2.71 -1.64
CA MET A 1 14.75 -2.43 -0.93
C MET A 1 14.46 -3.58 0.02
N PHE A 2 13.95 -3.29 1.21
CA PHE A 2 13.56 -4.27 2.22
C PHE A 2 12.08 -4.61 2.08
N TYR A 3 11.76 -5.89 2.14
CA TYR A 3 10.39 -6.40 2.19
C TYR A 3 10.23 -7.18 3.48
N THR A 4 9.27 -6.77 4.29
CA THR A 4 9.05 -7.35 5.61
C THR A 4 7.61 -7.84 5.74
N ARG A 5 7.45 -9.11 6.11
CA ARG A 5 6.18 -9.70 6.51
C ARG A 5 6.18 -9.85 8.02
N ILE A 6 5.09 -9.41 8.65
CA ILE A 6 4.95 -9.43 10.10
C ILE A 6 3.63 -10.12 10.45
N LEU A 7 3.69 -11.20 11.22
CA LEU A 7 2.52 -11.86 11.78
C LEU A 7 2.22 -11.27 13.16
N LEU A 8 1.01 -10.77 13.36
CA LEU A 8 0.57 -10.10 14.57
C LEU A 8 -0.13 -11.07 15.52
N ALA A 9 0.06 -10.86 16.82
CA ALA A 9 -0.67 -11.57 17.86
C ALA A 9 -2.10 -11.01 17.98
N LEU A 10 -3.10 -11.77 17.48
CA LEU A 10 -4.50 -11.34 17.46
C LEU A 10 -5.09 -11.05 18.85
N ASN A 11 -4.54 -11.67 19.89
CA ASN A 11 -4.94 -11.49 21.28
C ASN A 11 -4.23 -10.32 21.98
N HIS A 12 -3.24 -9.67 21.35
CA HIS A 12 -2.47 -8.62 22.00
C HIS A 12 -3.29 -7.34 22.15
N VAL A 13 -3.31 -6.76 23.36
CA VAL A 13 -4.19 -5.62 23.72
C VAL A 13 -4.01 -4.41 22.80
N ALA A 14 -2.76 -4.10 22.42
CA ALA A 14 -2.46 -2.97 21.52
C ALA A 14 -3.06 -3.13 20.11
N LEU A 15 -3.28 -4.36 19.64
CA LEU A 15 -3.77 -4.60 18.28
C LEU A 15 -5.20 -4.09 18.10
N ARG A 16 -6.04 -4.16 19.13
CA ARG A 16 -7.42 -3.66 19.06
C ARG A 16 -7.46 -2.17 18.73
N GLY A 17 -6.60 -1.38 19.38
CA GLY A 17 -6.46 0.06 19.11
C GLY A 17 -5.92 0.34 17.71
N ASP A 18 -4.92 -0.43 17.27
CA ASP A 18 -4.34 -0.31 15.94
C ASP A 18 -5.39 -0.66 14.85
N LEU A 19 -6.20 -1.70 15.05
CA LEU A 19 -7.26 -2.06 14.12
C LEU A 19 -8.40 -1.04 14.09
N ALA A 20 -8.76 -0.44 15.22
CA ALA A 20 -9.84 0.54 15.29
C ALA A 20 -9.48 1.91 14.66
N ASN A 21 -8.20 2.29 14.68
CA ASN A 21 -7.75 3.61 14.23
C ASN A 21 -6.52 3.51 13.33
N ALA A 22 -6.67 3.86 12.05
CA ALA A 22 -5.58 3.80 11.08
C ALA A 22 -4.43 4.77 11.41
N TYR A 23 -4.65 5.80 12.23
CA TYR A 23 -3.56 6.62 12.78
C TYR A 23 -2.63 5.83 13.71
N GLN A 24 -3.18 4.90 14.49
CA GLN A 24 -2.36 4.07 15.38
C GLN A 24 -1.54 3.06 14.57
N ARG A 25 -2.11 2.48 13.49
CA ARG A 25 -1.34 1.70 12.51
C ARG A 25 -0.19 2.51 11.93
N HIS A 26 -0.46 3.74 11.50
CA HIS A 26 0.57 4.64 10.99
C HIS A 26 1.71 4.84 12.00
N ARG A 27 1.38 5.14 13.27
CA ARG A 27 2.36 5.31 14.35
C ARG A 27 3.18 4.05 14.61
N ARG A 28 2.54 2.87 14.55
CA ARG A 28 3.21 1.57 14.70
C ARG A 28 4.24 1.33 13.59
N ILE A 29 3.92 1.70 12.35
CA ILE A 29 4.85 1.58 11.22
C ILE A 29 5.92 2.67 11.27
N GLU A 30 5.58 3.88 11.69
CA GLU A 30 6.55 4.95 11.87
C GLU A 30 7.60 4.60 12.94
N SER A 31 7.21 3.90 14.01
CA SER A 31 8.15 3.45 15.03
C SER A 31 9.16 2.41 14.54
N LEU A 32 8.99 1.86 13.33
CA LEU A 32 10.00 1.00 12.71
C LEU A 32 11.24 1.79 12.26
N PHE A 33 11.13 3.11 12.15
CA PHE A 33 12.16 4.00 11.64
C PHE A 33 12.43 5.11 12.67
N PRO A 34 13.13 4.83 13.77
CA PRO A 34 13.32 5.80 14.85
C PRO A 34 14.11 7.05 14.44
N GLU A 35 14.99 6.92 13.44
CA GLU A 35 15.91 7.98 13.00
C GLU A 35 15.31 8.91 11.93
N CYS A 36 14.16 8.60 11.35
CA CYS A 36 13.57 9.38 10.27
C CYS A 36 12.06 9.18 10.13
N LYS A 37 11.39 10.04 9.37
CA LYS A 37 9.95 9.84 9.10
C LYS A 37 9.73 8.63 8.20
N ARG A 38 8.56 7.98 8.33
CA ARG A 38 8.10 6.90 7.41
C ARG A 38 8.27 7.29 5.93
N SER A 39 7.95 8.53 5.57
CA SER A 39 8.08 9.01 4.18
C SER A 39 9.53 9.09 3.69
N GLU A 40 10.47 9.44 4.57
CA GLU A 40 11.89 9.52 4.26
C GLU A 40 12.49 8.10 4.12
N ALA A 41 12.03 7.16 4.94
CA ALA A 41 12.33 5.73 4.80
C ALA A 41 11.68 5.06 3.57
N GLY A 42 10.92 5.81 2.76
CA GLY A 42 10.17 5.30 1.61
C GLY A 42 9.16 4.20 1.98
N ALA A 43 8.71 4.16 3.24
CA ALA A 43 8.05 2.98 3.77
C ALA A 43 6.57 2.89 3.38
N LEU A 44 6.20 1.97 2.50
CA LEU A 44 4.83 1.62 2.17
C LEU A 44 4.40 0.39 2.95
N PHE A 45 3.13 0.30 3.30
CA PHE A 45 2.64 -0.89 3.99
C PHE A 45 1.21 -1.22 3.59
N ARG A 46 0.86 -2.50 3.74
CA ARG A 46 -0.50 -3.01 3.66
C ARG A 46 -0.79 -3.75 4.97
N TRP A 47 -1.89 -3.39 5.60
CA TRP A 47 -2.32 -4.00 6.85
C TRP A 47 -3.51 -4.91 6.59
N GLU A 48 -3.30 -6.21 6.72
CA GLU A 48 -4.35 -7.23 6.68
C GLU A 48 -4.72 -7.63 8.12
N GLN A 49 -5.71 -8.51 8.32
CA GLN A 49 -6.26 -8.77 9.65
C GLN A 49 -5.20 -9.18 10.69
N SER A 50 -4.35 -10.16 10.36
CA SER A 50 -3.28 -10.66 11.23
C SER A 50 -1.88 -10.44 10.66
N THR A 51 -1.76 -9.93 9.43
CA THR A 51 -0.46 -9.82 8.75
C THR A 51 -0.24 -8.40 8.25
N VAL A 52 0.98 -7.90 8.43
CA VAL A 52 1.41 -6.62 7.88
C VAL A 52 2.54 -6.85 6.91
N PHE A 53 2.40 -6.26 5.73
CA PHE A 53 3.47 -6.21 4.74
C PHE A 53 4.04 -4.79 4.72
N VAL A 54 5.35 -4.68 4.84
CA VAL A 54 6.09 -3.41 4.81
C VAL A 54 7.14 -3.48 3.72
N GLN A 55 7.21 -2.44 2.90
CA GLN A 55 8.26 -2.22 1.92
C GLN A 55 8.96 -0.92 2.30
N SER A 56 10.29 -0.90 2.40
CA SER A 56 11.05 0.30 2.77
C SER A 56 12.45 0.32 2.16
N VAL A 57 13.03 1.51 1.99
CA VAL A 57 14.43 1.64 1.56
C VAL A 57 15.42 1.51 2.72
N ILE A 58 14.97 1.80 3.94
CA ILE A 58 15.72 1.62 5.19
C ILE A 58 15.26 0.32 5.87
N GLU A 59 16.18 -0.38 6.53
CA GLU A 59 15.86 -1.60 7.28
C GLU A 59 14.95 -1.28 8.48
N PRO A 60 13.80 -1.95 8.63
CA PRO A 60 12.89 -1.70 9.74
C PRO A 60 13.44 -2.26 11.05
N ARG A 61 13.33 -1.48 12.13
CA ARG A 61 13.73 -1.88 13.49
C ARG A 61 12.51 -2.14 14.36
N PHE A 62 12.56 -3.17 15.20
CA PHE A 62 11.43 -3.61 16.01
C PHE A 62 11.58 -3.31 17.51
N ASP A 63 12.64 -2.61 17.89
CA ASP A 63 13.02 -2.36 19.28
C ASP A 63 11.93 -1.63 20.09
N LEU A 64 11.14 -0.80 19.40
CA LEU A 64 10.06 0.00 20.00
C LEU A 64 8.70 -0.71 20.00
N TRP A 65 8.60 -1.91 19.45
CA TRP A 65 7.34 -2.65 19.42
C TRP A 65 7.10 -3.38 20.75
N PRO A 66 5.84 -3.47 21.23
CA PRO A 66 5.55 -4.19 22.46
C PRO A 66 5.94 -5.67 22.35
N LYS A 67 6.50 -6.22 23.44
CA LYS A 67 6.85 -7.64 23.51
C LYS A 67 5.62 -8.51 23.24
N GLY A 68 5.76 -9.51 22.38
CA GLY A 68 4.66 -10.41 22.01
C GLY A 68 3.63 -9.81 21.05
N TYR A 69 3.83 -8.58 20.57
CA TYR A 69 2.95 -7.97 19.56
C TYR A 69 3.14 -8.62 18.17
N ALA A 70 4.39 -8.80 17.76
CA ALA A 70 4.74 -9.58 16.57
C ALA A 70 5.08 -11.01 16.98
N LEU A 71 4.38 -11.97 16.40
CA LEU A 71 4.64 -13.41 16.57
C LEU A 71 5.77 -13.88 15.66
N GLU A 72 5.85 -13.32 14.46
CA GLU A 72 6.84 -13.68 13.46
C GLU A 72 7.21 -12.43 12.65
N ILE A 73 8.50 -12.26 12.39
CA ILE A 73 9.03 -11.18 11.54
C ILE A 73 9.95 -11.83 10.51
N GLN A 74 9.67 -11.58 9.23
CA GLN A 74 10.50 -12.02 8.12
C GLN A 74 10.87 -10.81 7.28
N THR A 75 12.14 -10.40 7.34
CA THR A 75 12.69 -9.32 6.51
C THR A 75 13.63 -9.91 5.47
N LYS A 76 13.44 -9.51 4.21
CA LYS A 76 14.28 -9.92 3.10
C LYS A 76 14.62 -8.74 2.19
N THR A 77 15.86 -8.73 1.72
CA THR A 77 16.29 -7.83 0.66
C THR A 77 16.20 -8.60 -0.65
N ILE A 78 15.32 -8.14 -1.53
CA ILE A 78 15.20 -8.70 -2.88
C ILE A 78 15.41 -7.57 -3.86
N ASP A 79 16.31 -7.78 -4.81
CA ASP A 79 16.32 -7.01 -6.03
C ASP A 79 15.24 -7.57 -6.97
N LEU A 80 14.06 -6.96 -6.96
CA LEU A 80 12.98 -7.36 -7.85
C LEU A 80 13.25 -6.91 -9.28
N ALA A 81 13.93 -5.78 -9.49
CA ALA A 81 14.14 -5.24 -10.83
C ALA A 81 14.95 -6.20 -11.71
N SER A 82 15.99 -6.85 -11.17
CA SER A 82 16.77 -7.87 -11.92
C SER A 82 16.02 -9.19 -12.17
N ARG A 83 14.88 -9.41 -11.51
CA ARG A 83 14.08 -10.64 -11.64
C ARG A 83 12.88 -10.51 -12.58
N LEU A 84 12.65 -9.30 -13.09
CA LEU A 84 11.54 -8.94 -13.96
C LEU A 84 12.00 -8.80 -15.40
N GLN A 85 11.16 -9.21 -16.33
CA GLN A 85 11.45 -9.18 -17.77
C GLN A 85 10.32 -8.49 -18.53
N VAL A 86 10.66 -7.85 -19.65
CA VAL A 86 9.68 -7.27 -20.59
C VAL A 86 8.76 -8.39 -21.09
N GLY A 87 7.46 -8.12 -21.16
CA GLY A 87 6.43 -9.07 -21.55
C GLY A 87 6.01 -10.06 -20.47
N GLN A 88 6.65 -10.06 -19.29
CA GLN A 88 6.31 -10.97 -18.20
C GLN A 88 4.94 -10.65 -17.61
N SER A 89 4.11 -11.68 -17.43
CA SER A 89 2.84 -11.59 -16.72
C SER A 89 3.02 -11.72 -15.21
N LEU A 90 2.39 -10.82 -14.46
CA LEU A 90 2.40 -10.80 -13.00
C LEU A 90 0.98 -10.67 -12.47
N ALA A 91 0.66 -11.43 -11.43
CA ALA A 91 -0.49 -11.15 -10.59
C ALA A 91 -0.15 -10.00 -9.66
N PHE A 92 -1.12 -9.11 -9.41
CA PHE A 92 -0.95 -8.02 -8.47
C PHE A 92 -2.13 -7.85 -7.52
N ARG A 93 -1.85 -7.25 -6.36
CA ARG A 93 -2.84 -6.71 -5.43
C ARG A 93 -2.41 -5.34 -4.96
N LEU A 94 -3.35 -4.41 -4.92
CA LEU A 94 -3.14 -3.04 -4.48
C LEU A 94 -4.34 -2.60 -3.64
N LEU A 95 -4.10 -1.94 -2.50
CA LEU A 95 -5.12 -1.17 -1.80
C LEU A 95 -4.79 0.31 -2.01
N ALA A 96 -5.69 1.11 -2.56
CA ALA A 96 -5.42 2.51 -2.81
C ALA A 96 -6.59 3.43 -2.45
N ASP A 97 -6.29 4.63 -1.95
CA ASP A 97 -7.27 5.73 -1.90
C ASP A 97 -7.34 6.37 -3.30
N ALA A 98 -8.15 5.75 -4.17
CA ALA A 98 -8.40 6.18 -5.56
C ALA A 98 -9.60 7.13 -5.66
N ASN A 99 -10.25 7.47 -4.55
CA ASN A 99 -11.55 8.16 -4.50
C ASN A 99 -11.45 9.69 -4.42
N LYS A 100 -10.32 10.31 -4.80
CA LYS A 100 -10.14 11.77 -4.63
C LYS A 100 -9.50 12.41 -5.84
N GLN A 101 -10.32 12.87 -6.78
CA GLN A 101 -9.94 13.93 -7.70
C GLN A 101 -10.13 15.27 -6.97
N SER A 102 -9.14 16.16 -7.04
CA SER A 102 -9.33 17.55 -6.64
C SER A 102 -9.59 18.37 -7.90
N THR A 103 -10.85 18.65 -8.20
CA THR A 103 -11.18 19.73 -9.13
C THR A 103 -11.08 21.04 -8.36
N ARG A 104 -10.28 21.96 -8.89
CA ARG A 104 -10.17 23.32 -8.36
C ARG A 104 -11.34 24.09 -8.96
N ASN A 105 -12.28 24.51 -8.13
CA ASN A 105 -13.35 25.38 -8.57
C ASN A 105 -12.78 26.74 -9.00
N GLU A 106 -13.52 27.54 -9.77
CA GLU A 106 -13.14 28.89 -10.22
C GLU A 106 -12.64 29.79 -9.06
N ASN A 107 -13.14 29.56 -7.83
CA ASN A 107 -12.73 30.27 -6.62
C ASN A 107 -11.48 29.66 -5.91
N GLY A 108 -10.71 28.82 -6.58
CA GLY A 108 -9.48 28.23 -6.05
C GLY A 108 -9.66 27.12 -5.00
N LYS A 109 -10.89 26.84 -4.55
CA LYS A 109 -11.20 25.78 -3.56
C LYS A 109 -11.24 24.42 -4.24
N SER A 110 -10.48 23.46 -3.72
CA SER A 110 -10.54 22.07 -4.17
C SER A 110 -11.78 21.37 -3.58
N ARG A 111 -12.71 20.95 -4.44
CA ARG A 111 -13.76 20.00 -4.01
C ARG A 111 -13.26 18.58 -4.16
N ARG A 112 -13.66 17.72 -3.22
CA ARG A 112 -13.33 16.30 -3.19
C ARG A 112 -14.59 15.55 -3.52
N PHE A 113 -14.57 14.78 -4.61
CA PHE A 113 -15.66 13.88 -4.96
C PHE A 113 -15.13 12.46 -4.93
N GLN A 114 -16.00 11.54 -4.49
CA GLN A 114 -15.75 10.12 -4.61
C GLN A 114 -15.76 9.79 -6.10
N ARG A 115 -14.76 9.04 -6.54
CA ARG A 115 -14.69 8.57 -7.92
C ARG A 115 -15.76 7.51 -8.13
N ASP A 116 -16.44 7.57 -9.28
CA ASP A 116 -17.41 6.53 -9.67
C ASP A 116 -16.67 5.21 -9.92
N CYS A 117 -17.35 4.09 -9.64
CA CYS A 117 -16.72 2.77 -9.74
C CYS A 117 -16.17 2.48 -11.15
N GLU A 118 -16.82 3.04 -12.18
CA GLU A 118 -16.47 2.90 -13.59
C GLU A 118 -15.15 3.60 -13.97
N GLU A 119 -14.74 4.63 -13.22
CA GLU A 119 -13.48 5.35 -13.47
C GLU A 119 -12.28 4.74 -12.74
N LEU A 120 -12.51 3.80 -11.80
CA LEU A 120 -11.44 3.17 -11.02
C LEU A 120 -10.46 2.39 -11.91
N PRO A 121 -10.91 1.59 -12.91
CA PRO A 121 -10.02 0.95 -13.87
C PRO A 121 -9.08 1.95 -14.55
N THR A 122 -9.64 3.02 -15.12
CA THR A 122 -8.88 4.06 -15.82
C THR A 122 -7.84 4.71 -14.92
N TRP A 123 -8.18 4.95 -13.65
CA TRP A 123 -7.22 5.52 -12.70
C TRP A 123 -5.98 4.66 -12.49
N LEU A 124 -6.12 3.34 -12.46
CA LEU A 124 -5.00 2.43 -12.31
C LEU A 124 -4.21 2.34 -13.61
N THR A 125 -4.88 2.20 -14.75
CA THR A 125 -4.22 2.11 -16.05
C THR A 125 -3.41 3.37 -16.35
N ASP A 126 -3.93 4.56 -16.05
CA ASP A 126 -3.21 5.84 -16.20
C ASP A 126 -1.90 5.91 -15.40
N ARG A 127 -1.80 5.15 -14.30
CA ARG A 127 -0.62 5.11 -13.43
C ARG A 127 0.39 4.06 -13.86
N LEU A 128 -0.03 3.15 -14.72
CA LEU A 128 0.78 2.10 -15.29
C LEU A 128 1.07 2.32 -16.77
N THR A 129 0.58 3.43 -17.34
CA THR A 129 0.90 3.87 -18.71
C THR A 129 2.40 3.80 -18.96
N ASP A 130 2.76 3.22 -20.10
CA ASP A 130 4.13 2.99 -20.58
C ASP A 130 5.01 2.07 -19.71
N VAL A 131 4.51 1.55 -18.57
CA VAL A 131 5.30 0.66 -17.69
C VAL A 131 4.70 -0.74 -17.55
N ALA A 132 3.37 -0.85 -17.60
CA ALA A 132 2.67 -2.12 -17.56
C ALA A 132 1.28 -2.00 -18.20
N GLU A 133 0.85 -3.07 -18.86
CA GLU A 133 -0.49 -3.22 -19.39
C GLU A 133 -1.33 -4.06 -18.43
N VAL A 134 -2.49 -3.56 -18.01
CA VAL A 134 -3.39 -4.32 -17.14
C VAL A 134 -4.23 -5.27 -18.01
N VAL A 135 -4.03 -6.57 -17.84
CA VAL A 135 -4.69 -7.63 -18.63
C VAL A 135 -6.02 -8.02 -18.00
N GLU A 136 -6.03 -8.16 -16.68
CA GLU A 136 -7.22 -8.46 -15.90
C GLU A 136 -7.29 -7.50 -14.73
N LEU A 137 -8.49 -7.01 -14.42
CA LEU A 137 -8.70 -6.15 -13.29
C LEU A 137 -10.05 -6.40 -12.61
N VAL A 138 -9.98 -6.60 -11.30
CA VAL A 138 -11.10 -6.60 -10.38
C VAL A 138 -10.91 -5.45 -9.40
N THR A 139 -11.94 -4.62 -9.30
CA THR A 139 -11.99 -3.52 -8.33
C THR A 139 -13.06 -3.78 -7.28
N ARG A 140 -12.74 -3.51 -6.01
CA ARG A 140 -13.70 -3.61 -4.90
C ARG A 140 -13.52 -2.44 -3.94
N GLY A 141 -14.61 -1.75 -3.62
CA GLY A 141 -14.61 -0.79 -2.51
C GLY A 141 -14.45 -1.53 -1.18
N ASP A 142 -13.51 -1.09 -0.34
CA ASP A 142 -13.28 -1.68 0.98
C ASP A 142 -13.93 -0.85 2.09
N ALA A 143 -14.01 -1.46 3.27
CA ALA A 143 -14.50 -0.78 4.45
C ALA A 143 -13.69 0.50 4.74
N PRO A 144 -14.35 1.61 5.12
CA PRO A 144 -13.66 2.85 5.44
C PRO A 144 -12.62 2.65 6.55
N LEU A 145 -11.46 3.28 6.38
CA LEU A 145 -10.46 3.40 7.44
C LEU A 145 -10.77 4.65 8.26
N ASN A 146 -11.15 4.44 9.52
CA ASN A 146 -11.36 5.52 10.47
C ASN A 146 -10.00 6.03 10.96
N ILE A 147 -9.83 7.34 10.94
CA ILE A 147 -8.65 8.03 11.43
C ILE A 147 -9.10 9.02 12.49
N THR A 148 -8.56 8.87 13.69
CA THR A 148 -8.77 9.81 14.79
C THR A 148 -7.41 10.27 15.29
N ARG A 149 -7.17 11.58 15.23
CA ARG A 149 -5.95 12.23 15.73
C ARG A 149 -6.36 13.42 16.57
N GLN A 150 -6.07 13.34 17.88
CA GLN A 150 -6.52 14.35 18.84
C GLN A 150 -8.04 14.57 18.72
N SER A 151 -8.49 15.82 18.54
CA SER A 151 -9.91 16.16 18.39
C SER A 151 -10.42 16.08 16.95
N GLN A 152 -9.60 15.63 15.99
CA GLN A 152 -9.99 15.53 14.58
C GLN A 152 -10.23 14.08 14.18
N SER A 153 -11.31 13.84 13.43
CA SER A 153 -11.58 12.55 12.83
C SER A 153 -11.97 12.67 11.36
N TRP A 154 -11.52 11.73 10.55
CA TRP A 154 -11.89 11.64 9.14
C TRP A 154 -11.77 10.19 8.66
N LYS A 155 -12.29 9.94 7.45
CA LYS A 155 -12.27 8.62 6.83
C LYS A 155 -11.43 8.61 5.57
N VAL A 156 -10.74 7.50 5.34
CA VAL A 156 -10.21 7.12 4.03
C VAL A 156 -11.11 6.03 3.48
N LEU A 157 -11.46 6.13 2.20
CA LEU A 157 -12.26 5.15 1.48
C LEU A 157 -11.34 4.40 0.53
N PRO A 158 -10.67 3.33 0.99
CA PRO A 158 -9.78 2.58 0.14
C PRO A 158 -10.55 1.70 -0.86
N THR A 159 -9.91 1.45 -1.99
CA THR A 159 -10.36 0.52 -3.02
C THR A 159 -9.28 -0.54 -3.22
N SER A 160 -9.66 -1.81 -3.20
CA SER A 160 -8.82 -2.91 -3.62
C SER A 160 -8.86 -3.05 -5.15
N PHE A 161 -7.67 -3.17 -5.72
CA PHE A 161 -7.43 -3.55 -7.11
C PHE A 161 -6.67 -4.87 -7.07
N ALA A 162 -7.12 -5.85 -7.85
CA ALA A 162 -6.42 -7.11 -8.01
C ALA A 162 -6.58 -7.60 -9.44
N GLY A 163 -5.59 -8.33 -9.95
CA GLY A 163 -5.66 -8.87 -11.29
C GLY A 163 -4.30 -9.22 -11.82
N GLN A 164 -4.16 -9.15 -13.14
CA GLN A 164 -2.95 -9.50 -13.85
C GLN A 164 -2.49 -8.33 -14.72
N LEU A 165 -1.19 -8.14 -14.79
CA LEU A 165 -0.55 -7.16 -15.67
C LEU A 165 0.57 -7.81 -16.46
N ARG A 166 0.87 -7.23 -17.62
CA ARG A 166 2.02 -7.56 -18.46
C ARG A 166 3.02 -6.42 -18.38
N LEU A 167 4.26 -6.72 -18.03
CA LEU A 167 5.31 -5.71 -17.91
C LEU A 167 5.73 -5.17 -19.28
N LEU A 168 5.83 -3.85 -19.40
CA LEU A 168 6.38 -3.17 -20.58
C LEU A 168 7.79 -2.66 -20.30
N GLU A 169 8.00 -2.03 -19.14
CA GLU A 169 9.29 -1.46 -18.73
C GLU A 169 9.63 -1.85 -17.28
N PRO A 170 10.32 -2.98 -17.03
CA PRO A 170 10.52 -3.52 -15.68
C PRO A 170 11.17 -2.56 -14.68
N ALA A 171 12.20 -1.81 -15.10
CA ALA A 171 12.90 -0.87 -14.22
C ALA A 171 11.98 0.29 -13.80
N ARG A 172 11.33 0.94 -14.77
CA ARG A 172 10.37 2.04 -14.52
C ARG A 172 9.16 1.56 -13.75
N PHE A 173 8.66 0.35 -14.03
CA PHE A 173 7.59 -0.27 -13.26
C PHE A 173 7.97 -0.40 -11.78
N MET A 174 9.18 -0.88 -11.49
CA MET A 174 9.65 -0.99 -10.10
C MET A 174 9.83 0.36 -9.41
N GLU A 175 10.21 1.42 -10.14
CA GLU A 175 10.23 2.78 -9.60
C GLU A 175 8.82 3.25 -9.20
N VAL A 176 7.82 3.03 -10.06
CA VAL A 176 6.42 3.37 -9.78
C VAL A 176 5.90 2.57 -8.56
N VAL A 177 6.19 1.28 -8.50
CA VAL A 177 5.82 0.41 -7.36
C VAL A 177 6.52 0.85 -6.07
N ALA A 178 7.79 1.27 -6.14
CA ALA A 178 8.55 1.75 -4.99
C ALA A 178 7.99 3.05 -4.41
N GLN A 179 7.51 3.97 -5.26
CA GLN A 179 6.90 5.24 -4.85
C GLN A 179 5.50 5.07 -4.24
N GLY A 180 4.77 4.05 -4.71
CA GLY A 180 3.45 3.67 -4.25
C GLY A 180 2.31 4.46 -4.87
N PHE A 181 1.12 3.87 -4.84
CA PHE A 181 -0.03 4.36 -5.59
C PHE A 181 -0.97 5.22 -4.74
N GLY A 182 -1.39 6.35 -5.30
CA GLY A 182 -2.45 7.17 -4.73
C GLY A 182 -2.09 7.91 -3.44
N ARG A 183 -3.13 8.37 -2.75
CA ARG A 183 -3.03 9.12 -1.47
C ARG A 183 -3.07 8.16 -0.30
N SER A 184 -3.01 8.72 0.92
CA SER A 184 -3.24 7.96 2.15
C SER A 184 -2.25 6.82 2.39
N ARG A 185 -1.04 6.91 1.81
CA ARG A 185 0.07 5.95 1.98
C ARG A 185 0.50 5.74 3.43
N ALA A 186 0.31 6.76 4.27
CA ALA A 186 0.54 6.67 5.71
C ALA A 186 -0.43 5.71 6.42
N TYR A 187 -1.56 5.36 5.81
CA TYR A 187 -2.67 4.62 6.43
C TYR A 187 -2.87 3.22 5.85
N GLY A 188 -1.84 2.65 5.20
CA GLY A 188 -1.87 1.28 4.69
C GLY A 188 -2.33 1.16 3.23
N CYS A 189 -2.35 2.28 2.49
CA CYS A 189 -2.62 2.32 1.06
C CYS A 189 -1.34 2.45 0.24
N GLY A 190 -1.42 2.14 -1.05
CA GLY A 190 -0.41 2.43 -2.06
C GLY A 190 0.69 1.38 -2.21
N LEU A 191 0.76 0.37 -1.35
CA LEU A 191 1.63 -0.78 -1.58
C LEU A 191 1.00 -1.71 -2.64
N MET A 192 1.68 -1.88 -3.77
CA MET A 192 1.36 -2.93 -4.74
C MET A 192 2.20 -4.17 -4.45
N GLN A 193 1.55 -5.29 -4.21
CA GLN A 193 2.18 -6.60 -4.10
C GLN A 193 2.10 -7.28 -5.46
N ILE A 194 3.21 -7.86 -5.90
CA ILE A 194 3.31 -8.59 -7.16
C ILE A 194 3.75 -10.03 -6.92
N ALA A 195 3.25 -10.94 -7.76
CA ALA A 195 3.62 -12.35 -7.77
C ALA A 195 3.71 -12.84 -9.22
N ARG A 196 4.54 -13.84 -9.47
CA ARG A 196 4.57 -14.50 -10.78
C ARG A 196 3.26 -15.24 -10.98
N VAL A 197 2.70 -15.16 -12.19
CA VAL A 197 1.61 -16.05 -12.60
C VAL A 197 2.26 -17.37 -12.99
N GLU A 198 1.95 -18.44 -12.28
CA GLU A 198 2.33 -19.78 -12.73
C GLU A 198 1.47 -20.10 -13.95
N VAL A 199 2.11 -20.21 -15.11
CA VAL A 199 1.45 -20.78 -16.28
C VAL A 199 1.28 -22.26 -15.96
N ALA A 200 0.03 -22.70 -15.74
CA ALA A 200 -0.28 -24.12 -15.73
C ALA A 200 0.07 -24.67 -17.12
N SER A 201 1.24 -25.30 -17.22
CA SER A 201 1.67 -26.07 -18.37
C SER A 201 0.92 -27.39 -18.46
#